data_AF-A0A158KL97-F1
#
_entry.id   AF-A0A158KL97-F1
#
_cell.length_a   1.000
_cell.length_b   1.000
_cell.length_c   1.000
_cell.angle_alpha   90.00
_cell.angle_beta   90.00
_cell.angle_gamma   90.00
#
_symmetry.space_group_name_H-M   'P 1'
#
loop_
_entity.id
_entity.type
_entity.pdbx_description
1 polymer ?
#
loop_
_entity_poly.entity_id
_entity_poly.type
_entity_poly.pdbx_seq_one_letter_code
_entity_poly.pdbx_strand_id
1 'polypeptide(L)'
;MRYTLATLVSLPSIFDIDRPVTRLSVAPPGLSIVERDGRLHVPVTHLVPARVVGSGLGKNTAWRGDYDIQLGDAATRAQYRLGSLRFGDLVAIVDADTRRGPLFAQGRLTIGVIVHGDSTVSGHGPAVTPLLTGPAAFMRPDASPRRKSCGGDGRAARDAAPPRANAHRARPATAGGADRDGIGTLTLSV
;
A
#
# COMPACT_ATOMS: atom_id res chain seq x y z
N MET A 1 -14.92 0.08 -30.75
CA MET A 1 -14.54 0.50 -29.38
C MET A 1 -13.11 1.01 -29.42
N ARG A 2 -12.89 2.30 -29.13
CA ARG A 2 -11.55 2.92 -29.17
C ARG A 2 -10.94 2.85 -27.77
N TYR A 3 -9.88 2.06 -27.60
CA TYR A 3 -9.07 2.06 -26.39
C TYR A 3 -8.03 3.18 -26.52
N THR A 4 -8.23 4.30 -25.83
CA THR A 4 -7.22 5.35 -25.77
C THR A 4 -6.18 4.95 -24.74
N LEU A 5 -5.02 4.49 -25.20
CA LEU A 5 -3.84 4.28 -24.36
C LEU A 5 -3.28 5.67 -23.99
N ALA A 6 -3.72 6.23 -22.86
CA ALA A 6 -3.26 7.54 -22.42
C ALA A 6 -1.87 7.44 -21.78
N THR A 7 -0.84 7.87 -22.49
CA THR A 7 0.46 8.19 -21.90
C THR A 7 0.28 9.37 -20.95
N LEU A 8 0.67 9.18 -19.69
CA LEU A 8 0.50 10.07 -18.52
C LEU A 8 1.02 11.52 -18.62
N VAL A 9 1.53 11.91 -19.80
CA VAL A 9 2.07 13.25 -20.10
C VAL A 9 1.02 14.15 -20.76
N SER A 10 -0.06 13.59 -21.33
CA SER A 10 -1.05 14.35 -22.12
C SER A 10 -2.49 14.15 -21.62
N LEU A 11 -2.71 14.26 -20.31
CA LEU A 11 -4.06 14.39 -19.74
C LEU A 11 -4.20 15.78 -19.10
N PRO A 12 -4.42 16.84 -19.89
CA PRO A 12 -4.59 18.19 -19.36
C PRO A 12 -5.84 18.34 -18.47
N SER A 13 -6.83 17.44 -18.57
CA SER A 13 -8.11 17.52 -17.84
C SER A 13 -8.17 16.73 -16.52
N ILE A 14 -7.14 15.95 -16.18
CA ILE A 14 -7.19 15.01 -15.03
C ILE A 14 -6.41 15.51 -13.81
N PHE A 15 -5.51 16.47 -14.02
CA PHE A 15 -4.76 17.18 -12.98
C PHE A 15 -5.21 18.64 -12.87
N ASP A 16 -6.49 18.87 -13.13
CA ASP A 16 -7.13 20.15 -12.90
C ASP A 16 -7.36 20.34 -11.40
N ILE A 17 -7.16 21.56 -10.89
CA ILE A 17 -7.30 21.89 -9.47
C ILE A 17 -8.75 21.69 -8.98
N ASP A 18 -9.69 21.62 -9.91
CA ASP A 18 -11.13 21.48 -9.69
C ASP A 18 -11.62 20.01 -9.65
N ARG A 19 -10.75 19.02 -9.86
CA ARG A 19 -11.04 17.58 -9.62
C ARG A 19 -10.41 17.15 -8.29
N PRO A 20 -11.09 16.32 -7.47
CA PRO A 20 -10.62 16.05 -6.10
C PRO A 20 -9.48 15.02 -5.98
N VAL A 21 -8.87 14.61 -7.11
CA VAL A 21 -7.75 13.65 -7.15
C VAL A 21 -6.43 14.41 -7.32
N THR A 22 -5.51 14.22 -6.37
CA THR A 22 -4.21 14.89 -6.33
C THR A 22 -3.11 13.96 -6.82
N ARG A 23 -2.27 14.43 -7.74
CA ARG A 23 -1.00 13.78 -8.10
C ARG A 23 0.08 14.11 -7.09
N LEU A 24 0.81 13.10 -6.66
CA LEU A 24 1.89 13.24 -5.69
C LEU A 24 3.26 12.82 -6.22
N SER A 25 3.35 12.18 -7.38
CA SER A 25 4.64 11.84 -7.97
C SER A 25 4.53 11.58 -9.48
N VAL A 26 5.66 11.43 -10.14
CA VAL A 26 5.71 10.99 -11.53
C VAL A 26 5.27 9.53 -11.59
N ALA A 27 4.21 9.25 -12.35
CA ALA A 27 3.76 7.90 -12.54
C ALA A 27 4.80 7.09 -13.32
N PRO A 28 5.03 5.82 -12.95
CA PRO A 28 5.99 4.96 -13.64
C PRO A 28 5.57 4.67 -15.09
N PRO A 29 6.53 4.44 -16.01
CA PRO A 29 6.25 4.05 -17.38
C PRO A 29 5.39 2.76 -17.45
N GLY A 30 4.40 2.75 -18.34
CA GLY A 30 3.50 1.60 -18.54
C GLY A 30 2.27 1.56 -17.62
N LEU A 31 2.07 2.55 -16.75
CA LEU A 31 0.85 2.67 -15.96
C LEU A 31 -0.34 3.08 -16.86
N SER A 32 -1.25 2.15 -17.11
CA SER A 32 -2.45 2.36 -17.93
C SER A 32 -3.61 2.84 -17.06
N ILE A 33 -3.72 4.14 -16.84
CA ILE A 33 -4.87 4.75 -16.17
C ILE A 33 -5.91 5.16 -17.22
N VAL A 34 -7.18 4.86 -16.98
CA VAL A 34 -8.27 5.16 -17.92
C VAL A 34 -9.36 5.94 -17.19
N GLU A 35 -9.86 7.03 -17.78
CA GLU A 35 -11.09 7.67 -17.31
C GLU A 35 -12.29 7.01 -17.96
N ARG A 36 -13.25 6.58 -17.14
CA ARG A 36 -14.51 6.00 -17.61
C ARG A 36 -15.62 6.26 -16.58
N ASP A 37 -16.78 6.69 -17.06
CA ASP A 37 -17.96 6.98 -16.26
C ASP A 37 -17.69 8.01 -15.15
N GLY A 38 -16.86 9.03 -15.46
CA GLY A 38 -16.48 10.10 -14.52
C GLY A 38 -15.54 9.66 -13.39
N ARG A 39 -14.96 8.46 -13.47
CA ARG A 39 -14.04 7.90 -12.47
C ARG A 39 -12.71 7.52 -13.11
N LEU A 40 -11.65 7.57 -12.31
CA LEU A 40 -10.32 7.14 -12.67
C LEU A 40 -10.15 5.66 -12.40
N HIS A 41 -10.06 4.84 -13.44
CA HIS A 41 -9.82 3.40 -13.34
C HIS A 41 -8.32 3.15 -13.31
N VAL A 42 -7.84 2.62 -12.18
CA VAL A 42 -6.41 2.43 -11.92
C VAL A 42 -6.16 0.95 -11.67
N PRO A 43 -5.36 0.27 -12.51
CA PRO A 43 -5.04 -1.13 -12.29
C PRO A 43 -4.13 -1.29 -11.08
N VAL A 44 -4.53 -2.16 -10.16
CA VAL A 44 -3.75 -2.48 -8.95
C VAL A 44 -3.68 -3.98 -8.74
N THR A 45 -2.68 -4.44 -8.02
CA THR A 45 -2.52 -5.86 -7.66
C THR A 45 -3.22 -6.19 -6.33
N HIS A 46 -3.31 -5.21 -5.43
CA HIS A 46 -3.86 -5.39 -4.08
C HIS A 46 -4.71 -4.20 -3.63
N LEU A 47 -5.75 -4.50 -2.84
CA LEU A 47 -6.50 -3.56 -2.02
C LEU A 47 -6.06 -3.76 -0.56
N VAL A 48 -5.55 -2.70 0.05
CA VAL A 48 -4.94 -2.75 1.38
C VAL A 48 -5.74 -1.83 2.30
N PRO A 49 -6.27 -2.30 3.43
CA PRO A 49 -6.99 -1.41 4.34
C PRO A 49 -6.00 -0.50 5.09
N ALA A 50 -6.35 0.76 5.34
CA ALA A 50 -5.49 1.68 6.08
C ALA A 50 -5.10 1.19 7.50
N ARG A 51 -5.89 0.30 8.11
CA ARG A 51 -5.60 -0.23 9.46
C ARG A 51 -4.31 -1.05 9.55
N VAL A 52 -3.75 -1.50 8.42
CA VAL A 52 -2.51 -2.31 8.41
C VAL A 52 -1.29 -1.48 8.05
N VAL A 53 -1.47 -0.17 7.96
CA VAL A 53 -0.41 0.76 7.61
C VAL A 53 0.24 1.26 8.89
N GLY A 54 1.57 1.30 8.91
CA GLY A 54 2.36 1.63 10.10
C GLY A 54 3.35 2.76 9.86
N SER A 55 4.64 2.44 9.90
CA SER A 55 5.76 3.37 9.75
C SER A 55 5.53 4.34 8.60
N GLY A 56 5.81 5.62 8.84
CA GLY A 56 5.57 6.70 7.88
C GLY A 56 4.26 7.45 8.08
N LEU A 57 3.32 6.94 8.89
CA LEU A 57 2.21 7.75 9.42
C LEU A 57 2.74 8.94 10.24
N GLY A 58 2.05 10.08 10.15
CA GLY A 58 2.42 11.31 10.88
C GLY A 58 3.54 12.14 10.25
N LYS A 59 4.13 11.70 9.13
CA LYS A 59 5.06 12.55 8.35
C LYS A 59 4.31 13.77 7.80
N ASN A 60 4.94 14.95 7.84
CA ASN A 60 4.36 16.22 7.37
C ASN A 60 4.06 16.27 5.85
N THR A 61 4.67 15.37 5.08
CA THR A 61 4.47 15.29 3.64
C THR A 61 4.66 13.86 3.15
N ALA A 62 3.83 13.47 2.18
CA ALA A 62 3.96 12.20 1.48
C ALA A 62 4.86 12.29 0.22
N TRP A 63 5.37 13.49 -0.12
CA TRP A 63 6.18 13.71 -1.33
C TRP A 63 7.62 13.18 -1.20
N ARG A 64 8.17 13.19 0.03
CA ARG A 64 9.57 12.83 0.31
C ARG A 64 9.73 11.49 0.99
N GLY A 65 8.76 10.60 0.88
CA GLY A 65 8.87 9.30 1.51
C GLY A 65 7.72 8.36 1.22
N ASP A 66 7.82 7.22 1.87
CA ASP A 66 6.92 6.10 1.82
C ASP A 66 6.33 5.83 3.21
N TYR A 67 5.43 4.86 3.23
CA TYR A 67 4.82 4.38 4.45
C TYR A 67 4.48 2.89 4.32
N ASP A 68 4.58 2.16 5.42
CA ASP A 68 4.76 0.71 5.42
C ASP A 68 3.43 -0.03 5.58
N ILE A 69 3.28 -1.14 4.85
CA ILE A 69 2.23 -2.14 5.07
C ILE A 69 2.76 -3.18 6.04
N GLN A 70 2.16 -3.31 7.20
CA GLN A 70 2.56 -4.28 8.23
C GLN A 70 2.08 -5.69 7.88
N LEU A 71 3.00 -6.66 7.93
CA LEU A 71 2.71 -8.07 7.63
C LEU A 71 2.66 -8.97 8.88
N GLY A 72 2.67 -8.38 10.08
CA GLY A 72 2.79 -9.09 11.35
C GLY A 72 1.59 -9.97 11.71
N ASP A 73 0.38 -9.60 11.30
CA ASP A 73 -0.80 -10.46 11.49
C ASP A 73 -1.00 -11.41 10.30
N ALA A 74 -0.85 -12.71 10.56
CA ALA A 74 -0.94 -13.74 9.53
C ALA A 74 -2.34 -13.83 8.91
N ALA A 75 -3.40 -13.63 9.69
CA ALA A 75 -4.78 -13.69 9.20
C ALA A 75 -5.05 -12.55 8.20
N THR A 76 -4.70 -11.32 8.57
CA THR A 76 -4.79 -10.15 7.71
C THR A 76 -3.91 -10.29 6.47
N ARG A 77 -2.65 -10.75 6.64
CA ARG A 77 -1.74 -11.00 5.51
C ARG A 77 -2.35 -11.95 4.48
N ALA A 78 -3.00 -13.03 4.94
CA ALA A 78 -3.68 -13.98 4.06
C ALA A 78 -4.92 -13.37 3.41
N GLN A 79 -5.78 -12.71 4.19
CA GLN A 79 -7.02 -12.09 3.71
C GLN A 79 -6.77 -11.12 2.55
N TYR A 80 -5.73 -10.29 2.66
CA TYR A 80 -5.40 -9.28 1.63
C TYR A 80 -4.27 -9.71 0.69
N ARG A 81 -3.86 -10.99 0.73
CA ARG A 81 -2.81 -11.57 -0.13
C ARG A 81 -1.47 -10.83 -0.07
N LEU A 82 -1.17 -10.15 1.03
CA LEU A 82 -0.01 -9.27 1.19
C LEU A 82 1.32 -10.03 1.12
N GLY A 83 1.31 -11.34 1.38
CA GLY A 83 2.48 -12.20 1.19
C GLY A 83 2.93 -12.36 -0.27
N SER A 84 2.14 -11.88 -1.24
CA SER A 84 2.46 -11.94 -2.67
C SER A 84 2.88 -10.58 -3.28
N LEU A 85 3.04 -9.54 -2.45
CA LEU A 85 3.52 -8.23 -2.88
C LEU A 85 4.92 -8.33 -3.52
N ARG A 86 5.12 -7.55 -4.58
CA ARG A 86 6.39 -7.45 -5.32
C ARG A 86 6.83 -6.00 -5.47
N PHE A 87 8.11 -5.76 -5.65
CA PHE A 87 8.62 -4.43 -5.99
C PHE A 87 8.01 -3.94 -7.30
N GLY A 88 7.54 -2.70 -7.33
CA GLY A 88 6.83 -2.12 -8.47
C GLY A 88 5.35 -2.49 -8.55
N ASP A 89 4.81 -3.29 -7.63
CA ASP A 89 3.37 -3.52 -7.55
C ASP A 89 2.63 -2.21 -7.25
N LEU A 90 1.57 -1.94 -8.02
CA LEU A 90 0.64 -0.86 -7.70
C LEU A 90 -0.41 -1.38 -6.74
N VAL A 91 -0.60 -0.67 -5.63
CA VAL A 91 -1.57 -1.01 -4.60
C VAL A 91 -2.52 0.15 -4.36
N ALA A 92 -3.73 -0.15 -3.94
CA ALA A 92 -4.68 0.84 -3.46
C ALA A 92 -4.84 0.71 -1.95
N ILE A 93 -4.50 1.75 -1.21
CA ILE A 93 -4.76 1.85 0.22
C ILE A 93 -6.12 2.50 0.42
N VAL A 94 -7.05 1.70 0.97
CA VAL A 94 -8.44 2.04 1.23
C VAL A 94 -8.54 2.80 2.54
N ASP A 95 -9.33 3.86 2.54
CA ASP A 95 -9.53 4.78 3.65
C ASP A 95 -8.25 5.50 4.09
N ALA A 96 -7.44 5.93 3.11
CA ALA A 96 -6.21 6.67 3.33
C ALA A 96 -6.15 7.96 2.51
N ASP A 97 -5.57 9.00 3.09
CA ASP A 97 -5.20 10.25 2.41
C ASP A 97 -3.72 10.58 2.67
N THR A 98 -3.10 11.21 1.68
CA THR A 98 -1.69 11.59 1.67
C THR A 98 -1.48 13.05 1.28
N ARG A 99 -2.54 13.83 1.04
CA ARG A 99 -2.45 15.25 0.64
C ARG A 99 -1.68 16.12 1.64
N ARG A 100 -1.71 15.79 2.93
CA ARG A 100 -1.04 16.53 4.02
C ARG A 100 -0.08 15.65 4.82
N GLY A 101 0.38 14.57 4.20
CA GLY A 101 1.04 13.46 4.88
C GLY A 101 0.13 12.24 5.04
N PRO A 102 0.71 11.04 5.26
CA PRO A 102 -0.07 9.81 5.39
C PRO A 102 -0.95 9.81 6.64
N LEU A 103 -2.25 9.63 6.44
CA LEU A 103 -3.26 9.57 7.49
C LEU A 103 -4.45 8.70 7.09
N PHE A 104 -5.17 8.21 8.09
CA PHE A 104 -6.47 7.55 7.90
C PHE A 104 -7.55 8.57 7.53
N ALA A 105 -8.27 8.31 6.44
CA ALA A 105 -9.41 9.12 6.02
C ALA A 105 -10.46 8.25 5.33
N GLN A 106 -11.57 8.00 6.01
CA GLN A 106 -12.67 7.21 5.48
C GLN A 106 -13.22 7.79 4.18
N GLY A 107 -13.51 6.92 3.20
CA GLY A 107 -14.04 7.31 1.90
C GLY A 107 -13.00 7.90 0.95
N ARG A 108 -11.71 7.79 1.29
CA ARG A 108 -10.59 8.19 0.43
C ARG A 108 -9.75 7.00 0.01
N LEU A 109 -9.02 7.18 -1.07
CA LEU A 109 -8.18 6.16 -1.68
C LEU A 109 -6.83 6.76 -2.00
N THR A 110 -5.76 6.06 -1.63
CA THR A 110 -4.39 6.38 -2.07
C THR A 110 -3.87 5.25 -2.94
N ILE A 111 -3.45 5.55 -4.17
CA ILE A 111 -2.70 4.62 -5.03
C ILE A 111 -1.22 4.87 -4.82
N GLY A 112 -0.45 3.80 -4.63
CA GLY A 112 1.00 3.88 -4.53
C GLY A 112 1.71 2.68 -5.12
N VAL A 113 3.02 2.75 -5.15
CA VAL A 113 3.92 1.70 -5.65
C VAL A 113 4.76 1.12 -4.53
N ILE A 114 4.95 -0.20 -4.52
CA ILE A 114 5.82 -0.87 -3.56
C ILE A 114 7.28 -0.61 -3.90
N VAL A 115 8.04 -0.02 -2.95
CA VAL A 115 9.43 0.42 -3.16
C VAL A 115 10.47 -0.36 -2.38
N HIS A 116 10.10 -1.01 -1.26
CA HIS A 116 10.99 -1.93 -0.56
C HIS A 116 10.27 -3.11 0.08
N GLY A 117 11.06 -4.04 0.64
CA GLY A 117 10.60 -5.34 1.13
C GLY A 117 10.12 -5.34 2.57
N ASP A 118 9.73 -6.53 3.01
CA ASP A 118 9.27 -6.80 4.36
C ASP A 118 10.33 -6.51 5.42
N SER A 119 9.89 -6.24 6.64
CA SER A 119 10.74 -5.90 7.79
C SER A 119 10.30 -6.70 9.02
N THR A 120 11.26 -7.03 9.88
CA THR A 120 10.97 -7.67 11.17
C THR A 120 10.73 -6.66 12.30
N VAL A 121 10.90 -5.36 12.02
CA VAL A 121 10.71 -4.28 12.99
C VAL A 121 9.21 -4.00 13.15
N SER A 122 8.74 -3.90 14.40
CA SER A 122 7.34 -3.55 14.68
C SER A 122 6.97 -2.23 14.02
N GLY A 123 5.79 -2.17 13.40
CA GLY A 123 5.37 -1.00 12.63
C GLY A 123 5.85 -0.98 11.17
N HIS A 124 6.80 -1.83 10.78
CA HIS A 124 7.39 -1.82 9.44
C HIS A 124 6.94 -2.99 8.56
N GLY A 125 7.24 -2.88 7.26
CA GLY A 125 6.97 -3.89 6.24
C GLY A 125 7.21 -3.34 4.84
N PRO A 126 6.63 -3.92 3.77
CA PRO A 126 6.79 -3.37 2.43
C PRO A 126 6.23 -1.95 2.34
N ALA A 127 7.06 -1.00 1.89
CA ALA A 127 6.67 0.39 1.86
C ALA A 127 6.08 0.82 0.52
N VAL A 128 5.12 1.74 0.64
CA VAL A 128 4.34 2.30 -0.45
C VAL A 128 4.73 3.76 -0.64
N THR A 129 5.23 4.09 -1.82
CA THR A 129 5.34 5.50 -2.25
C THR A 129 4.03 5.92 -2.92
N PRO A 130 3.30 6.90 -2.37
CA PRO A 130 2.02 7.33 -2.94
C PRO A 130 2.22 8.10 -4.25
N LEU A 131 1.34 7.83 -5.22
CA LEU A 131 1.34 8.43 -6.56
C LEU A 131 0.11 9.31 -6.78
N LEU A 132 -1.06 8.85 -6.31
CA LEU A 132 -2.36 9.49 -6.47
C LEU A 132 -3.16 9.36 -5.18
N THR A 133 -3.92 10.39 -4.80
CA THR A 133 -4.90 10.30 -3.70
C THR A 133 -6.17 11.08 -4.03
N GLY A 134 -7.33 10.60 -3.60
CA GLY A 134 -8.60 11.24 -3.90
C GLY A 134 -9.77 10.61 -3.14
N PRO A 135 -10.98 11.19 -3.25
CA PRO A 135 -12.19 10.52 -2.78
C PRO A 135 -12.42 9.23 -3.58
N ALA A 136 -12.80 8.16 -2.90
CA ALA A 136 -13.14 6.87 -3.51
C ALA A 136 -14.31 6.97 -4.51
N ALA A 137 -15.14 8.01 -4.39
CA ALA A 137 -16.19 8.32 -5.36
C ALA A 137 -15.62 8.56 -6.78
N PHE A 138 -14.40 9.10 -6.91
CA PHE A 138 -13.79 9.46 -8.19
C PHE A 138 -12.68 8.50 -8.64
N MET A 139 -12.33 7.51 -7.82
CA MET A 139 -11.26 6.55 -8.11
C MET A 139 -11.80 5.13 -8.01
N ARG A 140 -11.52 4.32 -9.04
CA ARG A 140 -11.89 2.91 -9.10
C ARG A 140 -10.63 2.07 -9.26
N PRO A 141 -10.17 1.40 -8.19
CA PRO A 141 -9.05 0.47 -8.30
C PRO A 141 -9.53 -0.85 -8.93
N ASP A 142 -8.93 -1.21 -10.06
CA ASP A 142 -9.22 -2.48 -10.75
C ASP A 142 -8.22 -3.54 -10.28
N ALA A 143 -8.61 -4.25 -9.21
CA ALA A 143 -7.78 -5.28 -8.60
C ALA A 143 -7.66 -6.51 -9.51
N SER A 144 -6.44 -6.78 -9.99
CA SER A 144 -6.14 -7.96 -10.81
C SER A 144 -4.85 -8.65 -10.33
N PRO A 145 -4.94 -9.85 -9.72
CA PRO A 145 -3.79 -10.56 -9.16
C PRO A 145 -2.66 -10.88 -10.15
N ARG A 146 -2.97 -10.89 -11.45
CA ARG A 146 -2.10 -11.35 -12.54
C ARG A 146 -1.46 -10.22 -13.35
N ARG A 147 -1.86 -8.96 -13.14
CA ARG A 147 -1.44 -7.85 -13.99
C ARG A 147 -0.15 -7.24 -13.45
N LYS A 148 0.89 -7.17 -14.29
CA LYS A 148 2.06 -6.32 -14.00
C LYS A 148 1.60 -4.87 -14.01
N SER A 149 1.97 -4.13 -12.98
CA SER A 149 1.60 -2.73 -12.80
C SER A 149 2.51 -1.76 -13.56
N CYS A 150 3.77 -2.12 -13.80
CA CYS A 150 4.75 -1.27 -14.51
C CYS A 150 5.69 -2.13 -15.38
N GLY A 151 5.79 -1.80 -16.68
CA GLY A 151 6.78 -2.34 -17.64
C GLY A 151 6.73 -3.85 -17.97
N GLY A 152 6.60 -4.19 -19.26
CA GLY A 152 7.04 -5.48 -19.80
C GLY A 152 5.96 -6.34 -20.49
N ASP A 153 5.95 -6.21 -21.80
CA ASP A 153 5.47 -7.09 -22.87
C ASP A 153 5.29 -8.55 -22.44
N GLY A 154 4.03 -9.01 -22.44
CA GLY A 154 3.54 -10.35 -22.81
C GLY A 154 4.10 -11.62 -22.16
N ARG A 155 5.23 -11.61 -21.46
CA ARG A 155 5.78 -12.78 -20.78
C ARG A 155 4.99 -12.99 -19.50
N ALA A 156 4.21 -14.07 -19.51
CA ALA A 156 3.48 -14.62 -18.37
C ALA A 156 4.30 -14.49 -17.10
N ALA A 157 3.64 -14.08 -16.01
CA ALA A 157 4.23 -14.06 -14.69
C ALA A 157 4.98 -15.38 -14.46
N ARG A 158 6.27 -15.30 -14.11
CA ARG A 158 6.85 -16.40 -13.35
C ARG A 158 6.05 -16.43 -12.05
N ASP A 159 5.52 -17.60 -11.73
CA ASP A 159 4.84 -17.80 -10.46
C ASP A 159 5.75 -17.29 -9.34
N ALA A 160 5.17 -16.57 -8.39
CA ALA A 160 5.94 -16.17 -7.21
C ALA A 160 6.45 -17.47 -6.59
N ALA A 161 7.77 -17.57 -6.38
CA ALA A 161 8.27 -18.55 -5.45
C ALA A 161 7.52 -18.32 -4.13
N PRO A 162 7.00 -19.38 -3.49
CA PRO A 162 6.31 -19.23 -2.21
C PRO A 162 7.20 -18.44 -1.25
N PRO A 163 6.62 -17.59 -0.38
CA PRO A 163 7.39 -16.85 0.61
C PRO A 163 8.30 -17.85 1.31
N ARG A 164 9.62 -17.59 1.29
CA ARG A 164 10.57 -18.46 2.00
C ARG A 164 10.07 -18.57 3.43
N ALA A 165 9.83 -19.79 3.89
CA ALA A 165 9.47 -20.00 5.28
C ALA A 165 10.58 -19.39 6.12
N ASN A 166 10.28 -18.29 6.82
CA ASN A 166 11.16 -17.82 7.87
C ASN A 166 11.09 -18.90 8.94
N ALA A 167 12.06 -19.81 8.92
CA ALA A 167 12.33 -20.68 10.04
C ALA A 167 12.66 -19.73 11.20
N HIS A 168 11.67 -19.41 12.02
CA HIS A 168 11.91 -18.91 13.36
C HIS A 168 12.72 -19.99 14.05
N ARG A 169 14.04 -19.87 13.99
CA ARG A 169 14.95 -20.65 14.81
C ARG A 169 14.69 -20.14 16.22
N ALA A 170 13.75 -20.76 16.91
CA ALA A 170 13.54 -20.54 18.32
C ALA A 170 14.91 -20.70 18.98
N ARG A 171 15.43 -19.59 19.54
CA ARG A 171 16.58 -19.69 20.43
C ARG A 171 16.11 -20.53 21.62
N PRO A 172 16.85 -21.58 22.02
CA PRO A 172 16.49 -22.33 23.22
C PRO A 172 16.44 -21.34 24.38
N ALA A 173 15.35 -21.40 25.16
CA ALA A 173 15.18 -20.60 26.36
C ALA A 173 16.34 -20.92 27.31
N THR A 174 17.20 -19.93 27.55
CA THR A 174 18.16 -20.00 28.65
C THR A 174 17.37 -19.89 29.94
N ALA A 175 17.36 -20.97 30.73
CA ALA A 175 16.83 -20.97 32.08
C ALA A 175 17.67 -20.02 32.97
N GLY A 176 17.00 -19.21 33.80
CA GLY A 176 17.59 -18.64 35.01
C GLY A 176 17.40 -17.14 35.19
N GLY A 177 16.64 -16.77 36.22
CA GLY A 177 16.62 -15.42 36.80
C GLY A 177 15.24 -15.01 37.30
N ALA A 178 14.91 -15.34 38.54
CA ALA A 178 13.66 -14.97 39.19
C ALA A 178 13.57 -13.46 39.47
N ASP A 179 12.41 -12.89 39.10
CA ASP A 179 11.59 -11.89 39.79
C ASP A 179 12.24 -11.08 40.92
N ARG A 180 12.29 -9.74 40.77
CA ARG A 180 11.61 -8.74 41.63
C ARG A 180 11.51 -7.42 40.87
N ASP A 181 10.31 -6.97 40.54
CA ASP A 181 9.89 -5.56 40.59
C ASP A 181 8.37 -5.48 40.37
N GLY A 182 7.66 -5.20 41.47
CA GLY A 182 6.22 -5.14 41.51
C GLY A 182 5.66 -3.98 40.69
N ILE A 183 4.76 -4.29 39.76
CA ILE A 183 3.93 -3.29 39.09
C ILE A 183 2.50 -3.52 39.59
N GLY A 184 2.05 -2.61 40.45
CA GLY A 184 0.71 -2.65 41.04
C GLY A 184 -0.39 -2.60 40.00
N THR A 185 -1.44 -3.38 40.23
CA THR A 185 -2.67 -3.39 39.43
C THR A 185 -3.40 -2.06 39.56
N LEU A 186 -3.25 -1.17 38.58
CA LEU A 186 -4.14 -0.02 38.41
C LEU A 186 -5.47 -0.53 37.85
N THR A 187 -6.45 -0.71 38.73
CA THR A 187 -7.85 -0.93 38.34
C THR A 187 -8.46 0.43 38.07
N LEU A 188 -8.70 0.76 36.79
CA LEU A 188 -9.45 1.94 36.42
C LEU A 188 -10.95 1.59 36.53
N SER A 189 -11.61 2.04 37.60
CA SER A 189 -13.07 2.04 37.68
C SER A 189 -13.59 3.21 36.84
N VAL A 190 -14.56 2.89 35.98
CA VAL A 190 -15.27 3.79 35.06
C VAL A 190 -16.15 4.78 35.83
#